data_AF-A0A7J8VUW8-F1
#
_entry.id   AF-A0A7J8VUW8-F1
#
_cell.length_a   1.000
_cell.length_b   1.000
_cell.length_c   1.000
_cell.angle_alpha   90.00
_cell.angle_beta   90.00
_cell.angle_gamma   90.00
#
_symmetry.space_group_name_H-M   'P 1'
#
loop_
_entity.id
_entity.type
_entity.pdbx_description
1 polymer ?
#
loop_
_entity_poly.entity_id
_entity_poly.type
_entity_poly.pdbx_seq_one_letter_code
_entity_poly.pdbx_strand_id
1 'polypeptide(L)' 'MATLGRLLMYEGSRDWLPTVAGDIQSPMAITLVEFIDLKEPIVIVPILRAGLTLAEHASSVFLATKTYHLGKVDILSL' A
#
# COMPACT_ATOMS: atom_id res chain seq x y z
N MET A 1 11.49 -2.52 -12.73
CA MET A 1 10.01 -2.49 -12.66
C MET A 1 9.51 -1.86 -11.37
N ALA A 2 10.22 -1.99 -10.26
CA ALA A 2 9.83 -1.43 -8.96
C ALA A 2 9.52 0.08 -8.94
N THR A 3 10.21 0.91 -9.74
CA THR A 3 9.89 2.34 -9.87
C THR A 3 8.49 2.57 -10.47
N LEU A 4 8.14 1.83 -11.52
CA LEU A 4 6.81 1.89 -12.12
C LEU A 4 5.74 1.42 -11.13
N GLY A 5 6.00 0.31 -10.44
CA GLY A 5 5.10 -0.20 -9.41
C GLY A 5 4.81 0.83 -8.31
N ARG A 6 5.84 1.53 -7.82
CA ARG A 6 5.69 2.63 -6.86
C ARG A 6 4.76 3.74 -7.37
N LEU A 7 4.94 4.17 -8.62
CA LEU A 7 4.11 5.21 -9.23
C LEU A 7 2.65 4.76 -9.37
N LEU A 8 2.42 3.54 -9.86
CA LEU A 8 1.08 2.99 -10.01
C LEU A 8 0.36 2.85 -8.66
N MET A 9 1.07 2.41 -7.62
CA MET A 9 0.52 2.32 -6.26
C MET A 9 0.18 3.70 -5.70
N TYR A 10 1.03 4.69 -5.93
CA TYR A 10 0.76 6.08 -5.52
C TYR A 10 -0.48 6.64 -6.22
N GLU A 11 -0.56 6.54 -7.56
CA GLU A 11 -1.72 7.02 -8.31
C GLU A 11 -3.00 6.26 -7.95
N GLY A 12 -2.92 4.94 -7.85
CA GLY A 12 -4.08 4.09 -7.62
C GLY A 12 -4.66 4.18 -6.21
N SER A 13 -3.96 4.80 -5.24
CA SER A 13 -4.39 4.87 -3.84
C SER A 13 -4.92 6.22 -3.37
N ARG A 14 -4.84 7.27 -4.19
CA ARG A 14 -5.07 8.66 -3.76
C ARG A 14 -6.40 8.93 -3.07
N ASP A 15 -7.46 8.27 -3.52
CA ASP A 15 -8.83 8.68 -3.16
C ASP A 15 -9.51 7.78 -2.12
N TRP A 16 -8.87 6.70 -1.67
CA TRP A 16 -9.54 5.68 -0.85
C TRP A 16 -8.73 5.16 0.34
N LEU A 17 -7.53 5.71 0.60
CA LEU A 17 -6.78 5.30 1.79
C LEU A 17 -7.63 5.50 3.06
N PRO A 18 -7.63 4.54 3.99
CA PRO A 18 -8.39 4.66 5.22
C PRO A 18 -7.86 5.82 6.05
N THR A 19 -8.74 6.73 6.46
CA THR A 19 -8.37 7.89 7.28
C THR A 19 -9.11 7.93 8.61
N VAL A 20 -8.49 8.57 9.59
CA VAL A 20 -9.06 8.87 10.90
C VAL A 20 -8.76 10.32 11.26
N ALA A 21 -9.77 11.03 11.77
CA ALA A 21 -9.61 12.40 12.23
C ALA A 21 -8.91 12.44 13.60
N GLY A 22 -8.06 13.44 13.81
CA GLY A 22 -7.42 13.67 15.10
C GLY A 22 -6.81 15.06 15.22
N ASP A 23 -6.61 15.50 16.46
CA ASP A 23 -5.99 16.79 16.76
C ASP A 23 -4.47 16.67 16.82
N ILE A 24 -3.77 17.63 16.20
CA ILE A 24 -2.33 17.79 16.35
C ILE A 24 -1.97 19.16 16.91
N GLN A 25 -0.91 19.20 17.70
CA GLN A 25 -0.22 20.45 18.00
C GLN A 25 0.64 20.86 16.80
N SER A 26 0.17 21.85 16.04
CA SER A 26 1.01 22.52 15.03
C SER A 26 1.90 23.59 15.69
N PRO A 27 2.90 24.13 14.98
CA PRO A 27 3.70 25.25 15.49
C PRO A 27 2.87 26.49 15.90
N MET A 28 1.66 26.66 15.36
CA MET A 28 0.79 27.81 15.65
C MET A 28 -0.26 27.51 16.73
N ALA A 29 -0.93 26.36 16.65
CA ALA A 29 -2.03 25.96 17.56
C ALA A 29 -2.42 24.48 17.36
N ILE A 30 -3.33 23.99 18.20
CA ILE A 30 -4.00 22.71 17.96
C ILE A 30 -4.88 22.82 16.70
N THR A 31 -4.82 21.84 15.81
CA THR A 31 -5.67 21.79 14.60
C THR A 31 -6.12 20.35 14.31
N LEU A 32 -7.34 20.22 13.79
CA LEU A 32 -7.89 18.94 13.33
C LEU A 32 -7.28 18.57 11.97
N VAL A 33 -6.83 17.33 11.83
CA VAL A 33 -6.30 16.76 10.59
C VAL A 33 -6.82 15.35 10.36
N GLU A 34 -6.70 14.88 9.12
CA GLU A 34 -6.91 13.48 8.77
C GLU A 34 -5.57 12.75 8.68
N PHE A 35 -5.49 11.60 9.33
CA PHE A 35 -4.35 10.71 9.27
C PHE A 35 -4.72 9.42 8.56
N ILE A 36 -3.75 8.79 7.90
CA ILE A 36 -3.92 7.41 7.43
C ILE A 36 -4.03 6.48 8.64
N ASP A 37 -5.08 5.66 8.71
CA ASP A 37 -5.27 4.71 9.80
C ASP A 37 -4.36 3.48 9.62
N LEU A 38 -3.38 3.33 10.52
CA LEU A 38 -2.43 2.21 10.51
C LEU A 38 -3.01 0.89 11.04
N LYS A 39 -4.19 0.93 11.69
CA LYS A 39 -4.89 -0.27 12.17
C LYS A 39 -5.54 -1.04 11.04
N GLU A 40 -5.78 -0.38 9.91
CA GLU A 40 -6.36 -0.94 8.70
C GLU A 40 -5.28 -1.03 7.59
N PRO A 41 -4.37 -2.02 7.65
CA PRO A 41 -3.25 -2.10 6.71
C PRO A 41 -3.71 -2.47 5.31
N ILE A 42 -3.03 -1.92 4.30
CA ILE A 42 -3.27 -2.22 2.89
C ILE A 42 -2.76 -3.63 2.57
N VAL A 43 -3.60 -4.44 1.95
CA VAL A 43 -3.24 -5.79 1.50
C VAL A 43 -2.68 -5.74 0.08
N ILE A 44 -1.50 -6.30 -0.11
CA ILE A 44 -0.82 -6.38 -1.41
C ILE A 44 -0.71 -7.84 -1.82
N VAL A 45 -1.28 -8.17 -2.97
CA VAL A 45 -1.27 -9.54 -3.51
C VAL A 45 -0.62 -9.55 -4.89
N PRO A 46 0.72 -9.62 -4.98
CA PRO A 46 1.37 -9.75 -6.27
C PRO A 46 1.14 -11.15 -6.83
N ILE A 47 0.78 -11.20 -8.12
CA ILE A 47 0.72 -12.45 -8.88
C ILE A 47 2.15 -12.82 -9.29
N LEU A 48 2.60 -13.99 -8.85
CA LEU A 48 3.96 -14.46 -9.13
C LEU A 48 4.09 -14.92 -10.59
N ARG A 49 5.26 -14.71 -11.24
CA ARG A 49 6.49 -14.09 -10.70
C ARG A 49 6.60 -12.60 -10.97
N ALA A 50 6.09 -12.14 -12.10
CA ALA A 50 6.30 -10.77 -12.59
C ALA A 50 5.76 -9.70 -11.63
N GLY A 51 4.63 -9.96 -10.97
CA GLY A 51 4.01 -9.03 -10.03
C GLY A 51 4.87 -8.75 -8.80
N LEU A 52 5.80 -9.63 -8.43
CA LEU A 52 6.68 -9.42 -7.27
C LEU A 52 7.54 -8.16 -7.45
N THR A 53 8.11 -7.99 -8.65
CA THR A 53 8.98 -6.84 -8.96
C THR A 53 8.25 -5.50 -9.02
N LEU A 54 6.93 -5.51 -9.20
CA LEU A 54 6.09 -4.31 -9.11
C LEU A 54 5.81 -3.93 -7.66
N ALA A 55 5.72 -4.91 -6.76
CA ALA A 55 5.43 -4.69 -5.34
C ALA A 55 6.66 -4.38 -4.47
N GLU A 56 7.88 -4.53 -5.00
CA GLU A 56 9.15 -4.33 -4.30
C GLU A 56 9.25 -3.02 -3.50
N HIS A 57 8.65 -1.92 -4.00
CA HIS A 57 8.70 -0.60 -3.36
C HIS A 57 7.42 -0.19 -2.64
N ALA A 58 6.52 -1.12 -2.32
CA ALA A 58 5.26 -0.77 -1.68
C ALA A 58 5.41 -0.02 -0.34
N SER A 59 6.42 -0.37 0.46
CA SER A 59 6.71 0.30 1.74
C SER A 59 7.15 1.76 1.61
N SER A 60 7.50 2.21 0.40
CA SER A 60 7.78 3.62 0.13
C SER A 60 6.53 4.45 -0.17
N VAL A 61 5.38 3.80 -0.37
CA VAL A 61 4.08 4.45 -0.65
C VAL A 61 3.15 4.30 0.55
N PHE A 62 3.10 3.11 1.15
CA PHE A 62 2.17 2.79 2.22
C PHE A 62 2.89 2.62 3.56
N LEU A 63 2.32 3.20 4.62
CA LEU A 63 2.86 3.17 5.98
C LEU A 63 2.67 1.80 6.66
N ALA A 64 1.57 1.10 6.35
CA ALA A 64 1.25 -0.22 6.90
C ALA A 64 0.72 -1.15 5.81
N THR A 65 1.38 -2.29 5.60
CA THR A 65 1.03 -3.25 4.55
C THR A 65 1.10 -4.69 5.03
N LYS A 66 0.23 -5.55 4.47
CA LYS A 66 0.36 -7.01 4.55
C LYS A 66 0.53 -7.57 3.15
N THR A 67 1.58 -8.36 2.92
CA THR A 67 1.85 -8.95 1.61
C THR A 67 1.53 -10.44 1.61
N TYR A 68 0.70 -10.87 0.67
CA TYR A 68 0.42 -12.28 0.40
C TYR A 68 0.80 -12.58 -1.04
N HIS A 69 1.26 -13.78 -1.37
CA HIS A 69 1.66 -14.12 -2.73
C HIS A 69 0.67 -15.08 -3.37
N LEU A 70 0.24 -14.78 -4.59
CA LEU A 70 -0.57 -15.69 -5.40
C LEU A 70 0.27 -16.29 -6.52
N GLY A 71 0.57 -17.58 -6.42
CA GLY A 71 1.22 -18.35 -7.48
C GLY A 71 0.21 -19.23 -8.20
N LYS A 72 0.23 -19.25 -9.54
CA LYS A 72 -0.47 -20.27 -10.31
C LYS A 72 0.39 -21.54 -10.34
N VAL A 73 -0.14 -22.63 -9.80
CA VAL A 73 0.41 -23.97 -10.05
C VAL A 73 -0.32 -24.50 -11.27
N ASP A 74 0.42 -24.80 -12.34
CA ASP A 74 -0.17 -25.46 -13.49
C ASP A 74 -0.36 -26.94 -13.15
N ILE A 75 -1.62 -27.37 -13.05
CA ILE A 75 -1.96 -28.76 -12.67
C ILE A 75 -1.88 -29.71 -13.87
N LEU A 76 -1.77 -29.16 -15.09
CA LEU A 76 -1.62 -29.90 -16.35
C LEU A 76 -0.16 -30.28 -16.67
N SER A 77 0.79 -29.95 -15.78
CA SER A 77 2.21 -30.30 -15.93
C SER A 77 2.67 -31.43 -15.00
N LEU A 78 1.75 -32.23 -14.44
CA LEU A 78 2.01 -33.44 -13.64
C LEU A 78 1.44 -34.69 -14.33
#